data_AF-A0A8J5M5M9-F1
#
_entry.id   AF-A0A8J5M5M9-F1
#
_cell.length_a   1.000
_cell.length_b   1.000
_cell.length_c   1.000
_cell.angle_alpha   90.00
_cell.angle_beta   90.00
_cell.angle_gamma   90.00
#
_symmetry.space_group_name_H-M   'P 1'
#
loop_
_entity.id
_entity.type
_entity.pdbx_description
1 polymer ?
#
loop_
_entity_poly.entity_id
_entity_poly.type
_entity_poly.pdbx_seq_one_letter_code
_entity_poly.pdbx_strand_id
1 'polypeptide(L)'
;MSGQKVLSINLRAAERVDAVILTIVNPSGEESTLYHGGGGGDLKTPLALAEGEYITVMEAHAVHHQFGEFYRRRNTDGQDWNGHCEGWLSVGWFHWQKR
;
A
#
# COMPACT_ATOMS: atom_id res chain seq x y z
N MET A 1 -17.88 1.03 22.12
CA MET A 1 -17.53 0.17 20.96
C MET A 1 -16.06 -0.20 21.11
N SER A 2 -15.66 -1.48 21.07
CA SER A 2 -14.34 -1.93 21.56
C SER A 2 -13.31 -2.28 20.48
N GLY A 3 -13.49 -1.84 19.23
CA GLY A 3 -12.56 -2.14 18.14
C GLY A 3 -12.19 -0.90 17.35
N GLN A 4 -10.93 -0.84 16.92
CA GLN A 4 -10.47 0.12 15.92
C GLN A 4 -11.21 -0.15 14.60
N LYS A 5 -11.62 0.91 13.91
CA LYS A 5 -12.34 0.82 12.62
C LYS A 5 -11.52 1.47 11.51
N VAL A 6 -11.65 0.95 10.29
CA VAL A 6 -11.12 1.62 9.10
C VAL A 6 -12.15 2.64 8.63
N LEU A 7 -11.71 3.87 8.38
CA LEU A 7 -12.51 4.95 7.80
C LEU A 7 -12.29 5.07 6.29
N SER A 8 -11.06 4.83 5.83
CA SER A 8 -10.76 4.81 4.41
C SER A 8 -9.57 3.94 4.04
N ILE A 9 -9.54 3.52 2.78
CA ILE A 9 -8.40 2.86 2.14
C ILE A 9 -7.94 3.74 0.98
N ASN A 10 -6.63 4.02 0.91
CA ASN A 10 -6.01 4.71 -0.21
C ASN A 10 -4.76 3.97 -0.69
N LEU A 11 -4.34 4.26 -1.92
CA LEU A 11 -3.19 3.68 -2.57
C LEU A 11 -2.31 4.78 -3.16
N ARG A 12 -1.00 4.55 -3.20
CA ARG A 12 -0.13 5.15 -4.21
C ARG A 12 0.15 4.11 -5.28
N ALA A 13 -0.12 4.44 -6.54
CA ALA A 13 0.06 3.50 -7.63
C ALA A 13 0.36 4.17 -8.97
N ALA A 14 1.18 3.49 -9.77
CA ALA A 14 1.38 3.74 -11.19
C ALA A 14 1.27 2.39 -11.93
N GLU A 15 2.34 1.89 -12.56
CA GLU A 15 2.40 0.54 -13.15
C GLU A 15 2.25 -0.56 -12.09
N ARG A 16 2.61 -0.25 -10.85
CA ARG A 16 2.50 -1.11 -9.66
C ARG A 16 1.95 -0.28 -8.49
N VAL A 17 1.40 -0.95 -7.49
CA VAL A 17 1.11 -0.35 -6.19
C VAL A 17 2.42 -0.14 -5.43
N ASP A 18 2.64 1.10 -4.98
CA ASP A 18 3.82 1.52 -4.23
C ASP A 18 3.53 1.62 -2.72
N ALA A 19 2.32 2.06 -2.36
CA ALA A 19 1.89 2.14 -0.97
C ALA A 19 0.40 1.83 -0.78
N VAL A 20 0.09 1.24 0.38
CA VAL A 20 -1.26 1.08 0.93
C VAL A 20 -1.38 1.97 2.16
N ILE A 21 -2.47 2.73 2.23
CA ILE A 21 -2.69 3.74 3.26
C ILE A 21 -4.07 3.49 3.86
N LEU A 22 -4.14 3.40 5.18
CA LEU A 22 -5.39 3.23 5.91
C LEU A 22 -5.59 4.40 6.86
N THR A 23 -6.74 5.07 6.79
CA THR A 23 -7.19 5.94 7.88
C THR A 23 -8.04 5.09 8.80
N ILE A 24 -7.70 5.07 10.09
CA ILE A 24 -8.40 4.28 11.11
C ILE A 24 -8.82 5.19 12.26
N VAL A 25 -9.85 4.78 12.99
CA VAL A 25 -10.29 5.45 14.21
C VAL A 25 -10.25 4.46 15.37
N ASN A 26 -9.65 4.87 16.48
CA ASN A 26 -9.61 4.06 17.69
C ASN A 26 -10.96 4.13 18.45
N PRO A 27 -11.19 3.27 19.46
CA PRO A 27 -12.41 3.32 20.28
C PRO A 27 -12.70 4.67 20.97
N SER A 28 -11.68 5.50 21.18
CA SER A 28 -11.77 6.84 21.77
C SER A 28 -12.13 7.92 20.74
N GLY A 29 -12.27 7.59 19.46
CA GLY A 29 -12.60 8.52 18.39
C GLY A 29 -11.40 9.24 17.77
N GLU A 30 -10.17 8.90 18.16
CA GLU A 30 -8.96 9.50 17.59
C GLU A 30 -8.59 8.78 16.28
N GLU A 31 -8.36 9.58 15.24
CA GLU A 31 -7.96 9.10 13.93
C GLU A 31 -6.44 8.97 13.82
N SER A 32 -5.99 7.93 13.12
CA SER A 32 -4.59 7.78 12.72
C SER A 32 -4.47 7.22 11.31
N THR A 33 -3.31 7.47 10.70
CA THR A 33 -3.00 6.97 9.36
C THR A 33 -1.90 5.92 9.43
N LEU A 34 -2.18 4.72 8.94
CA LEU A 34 -1.19 3.69 8.70
C LEU A 34 -0.71 3.80 7.27
N TYR A 35 0.59 3.93 7.08
CA TYR A 35 1.21 4.08 5.78
C TYR A 35 2.24 2.96 5.60
N HIS A 36 2.00 2.06 4.63
CA HIS A 36 2.93 0.98 4.31
C HIS A 36 3.30 1.04 2.83
N GLY A 37 4.58 1.31 2.55
CA GLY A 37 5.10 1.43 1.18
C GLY A 37 6.08 2.58 1.01
N GLY A 38 6.36 2.92 -0.25
CA GLY A 38 7.27 4.00 -0.65
C GLY A 38 6.56 5.33 -0.90
N GLY A 39 7.25 6.24 -1.59
CA GLY A 39 6.68 7.51 -2.07
C GLY A 39 6.45 7.56 -3.59
N GLY A 40 6.64 6.43 -4.28
CA GLY A 40 6.44 6.31 -5.72
C GLY A 40 4.97 6.36 -6.12
N GLY A 41 4.71 6.40 -7.43
CA GLY A 41 3.37 6.48 -8.00
C GLY A 41 2.57 7.71 -7.57
N ASP A 42 1.33 7.80 -8.05
CA ASP A 42 0.42 8.88 -7.68
C ASP A 42 -0.54 8.42 -6.59
N LEU A 43 -0.83 9.33 -5.65
CA LEU A 43 -1.87 9.13 -4.65
C LEU A 43 -3.23 9.03 -5.34
N LYS A 44 -3.96 7.95 -5.10
CA LYS A 44 -5.30 7.74 -5.66
C LYS A 44 -6.36 8.42 -4.80
N THR A 45 -7.59 8.42 -5.31
CA THR A 45 -8.76 8.84 -4.54
C THR A 45 -9.06 7.77 -3.49
N PRO A 46 -9.17 8.14 -2.20
CA PRO A 46 -9.47 7.18 -1.15
C PRO A 46 -10.88 6.60 -1.30
N LEU A 47 -11.02 5.31 -1.01
CA LEU A 47 -12.31 4.67 -0.77
C LEU A 47 -12.73 4.95 0.67
N ALA A 48 -13.66 5.88 0.86
CA ALA A 48 -14.27 6.16 2.15
C ALA A 48 -15.32 5.10 2.51
N LEU A 49 -15.33 4.69 3.77
CA LEU A 49 -16.31 3.81 4.38
C LEU A 49 -17.27 4.67 5.21
N ALA A 50 -18.57 4.58 4.91
CA ALA A 50 -19.61 5.22 5.69
C ALA A 50 -19.81 4.51 7.04
N GLU A 51 -20.62 5.11 7.91
CA GLU A 51 -20.98 4.47 9.17
C GLU A 51 -21.66 3.12 8.93
N GLY A 52 -21.19 2.10 9.62
CA GLY A 52 -21.67 0.73 9.47
C GLY A 52 -21.05 -0.03 8.30
N GLU A 53 -20.38 0.66 7.36
CA GLU A 53 -19.72 -0.01 6.25
C GLU A 53 -18.41 -0.65 6.68
N TYR A 54 -18.12 -1.82 6.12
CA TYR A 54 -16.82 -2.47 6.27
C TYR A 54 -16.45 -3.27 5.03
N ILE A 55 -15.15 -3.41 4.82
CA ILE A 55 -14.61 -4.20 3.70
C ILE A 55 -14.85 -5.67 4.00
N THR A 56 -15.49 -6.35 3.05
CA THR A 56 -15.80 -7.78 3.14
C THR A 56 -14.91 -8.61 2.21
N VAL A 57 -14.44 -8.00 1.12
CA VAL A 57 -13.57 -8.66 0.14
C VAL A 57 -12.45 -7.71 -0.29
N MET A 58 -11.25 -8.26 -0.37
CA MET A 58 -10.02 -7.63 -0.86
C MET A 58 -9.42 -8.56 -1.92
N GLU A 59 -9.35 -8.10 -3.17
CA GLU A 59 -8.75 -8.86 -4.27
C GLU A 59 -7.53 -8.10 -4.80
N ALA A 60 -6.42 -8.81 -5.01
CA ALA A 60 -5.16 -8.25 -5.47
C ALA A 60 -4.67 -9.01 -6.70
N HIS A 61 -4.33 -8.29 -7.76
CA HIS A 61 -3.76 -8.88 -8.98
C HIS A 61 -2.28 -8.60 -9.04
N ALA A 62 -1.48 -9.63 -8.88
CA ALA A 62 -0.03 -9.53 -9.00
C ALA A 62 0.41 -9.84 -10.43
N VAL A 63 1.30 -9.00 -10.95
CA VAL A 63 1.99 -9.23 -12.20
C VAL A 63 3.48 -9.43 -11.92
N HIS A 64 4.08 -10.39 -12.62
CA HIS A 64 5.54 -10.43 -12.73
C HIS A 64 5.95 -9.27 -13.59
N HIS A 65 6.80 -8.42 -13.03
CA HIS A 65 7.25 -7.26 -13.76
C HIS A 65 8.77 -7.28 -13.63
N GLN A 66 9.39 -7.49 -14.77
CA GLN A 66 10.84 -7.44 -14.91
C GLN A 66 11.21 -5.96 -14.95
N PHE A 67 11.83 -5.46 -13.88
CA PHE A 67 12.60 -4.23 -13.97
C PHE A 67 14.05 -4.63 -14.17
N GLY A 68 14.63 -4.24 -15.30
CA GLY A 68 16.06 -4.32 -15.54
C GLY A 68 16.71 -3.01 -15.13
N GLU A 69 16.83 -2.72 -13.84
CA GLU A 69 17.68 -1.61 -13.36
C GLU A 69 18.41 -1.98 -12.07
N PHE A 70 19.74 -1.78 -12.09
CA PHE A 70 20.63 -1.92 -10.94
C PHE A 70 20.28 -0.85 -9.89
N TYR A 71 19.71 -1.26 -8.75
CA TYR A 71 19.51 -0.33 -7.64
C TYR A 71 20.84 -0.15 -6.88
N ARG A 72 21.53 0.97 -7.10
CA ARG A 72 22.68 1.37 -6.26
C ARG A 72 22.15 1.95 -4.94
N ARG A 73 22.00 1.13 -3.90
CA ARG A 73 21.86 1.64 -2.52
C ARG A 73 23.25 1.79 -1.90
N ARG A 74 23.58 3.01 -1.47
CA ARG A 74 24.78 3.30 -0.66
C ARG A 74 24.38 3.21 0.81
N ASN A 75 24.93 2.26 1.55
CA ASN A 75 24.87 2.29 3.01
C ASN A 75 26.06 3.08 3.57
N THR A 76 25.93 3.57 4.81
CA THR A 76 26.95 4.35 5.54
C THR A 76 28.22 3.57 5.89
N ASP A 77 28.27 2.27 5.59
CA ASP A 77 29.39 1.34 5.83
C ASP A 77 30.28 1.13 4.59
N GLY A 78 29.98 1.79 3.46
CA GLY A 78 30.84 1.78 2.27
C GLY A 78 30.82 0.48 1.47
N GLN A 79 29.87 -0.43 1.72
CA GLN A 79 29.69 -1.64 0.92
C GLN A 79 28.72 -1.37 -0.24
N ASP A 80 29.22 -1.44 -1.47
CA ASP A 80 28.41 -1.37 -2.69
C ASP A 80 27.74 -2.75 -2.93
N TRP A 81 26.43 -2.82 -2.76
CA TRP A 81 25.66 -4.01 -3.14
C TRP A 81 25.27 -3.92 -4.62
N ASN A 82 25.97 -4.66 -5.48
CA ASN A 82 25.52 -4.92 -6.84
C ASN A 82 24.54 -6.10 -6.83
N GLY A 83 23.27 -5.83 -6.52
CA GLY A 83 22.21 -6.82 -6.57
C GLY A 83 21.52 -6.85 -7.93
N HIS A 84 21.53 -8.00 -8.61
CA HIS A 84 20.58 -8.30 -9.68
C HIS A 84 19.22 -8.58 -9.02
N CYS A 85 18.25 -7.67 -9.17
CA CYS A 85 16.89 -7.92 -8.72
C CYS A 85 16.16 -8.77 -9.78
N GLU A 86 16.16 -10.09 -9.61
CA GLU A 86 15.26 -10.95 -10.40
C GLU A 86 13.81 -10.65 -10.03
N GLY A 87 12.95 -10.59 -11.05
CA GLY A 87 11.61 -9.98 -11.03
C GLY A 87 10.82 -10.14 -9.73
N TRP A 88 10.44 -9.02 -9.13
CA TRP A 88 9.52 -8.99 -8.00
C TRP A 88 8.08 -9.13 -8.48
N LEU A 89 7.31 -10.02 -7.83
CA LEU A 89 5.86 -10.00 -7.87
C LEU A 89 5.39 -8.66 -7.32
N SER A 90 4.70 -7.88 -8.14
CA SER A 90 4.08 -6.63 -7.71
C SER A 90 2.59 -6.67 -7.94
N VAL A 91 1.84 -6.19 -6.96
CA VAL A 91 0.41 -5.94 -7.13
C VAL A 91 0.24 -4.79 -8.11
N GLY A 92 -0.44 -5.06 -9.23
CA GLY A 92 -0.81 -4.05 -10.24
C GLY A 92 -2.06 -3.29 -9.84
N TRP A 93 -3.08 -3.99 -9.32
CA TRP A 93 -4.32 -3.37 -8.86
C TRP A 93 -5.00 -4.14 -7.73
N PHE A 94 -5.89 -3.44 -7.03
CA PHE A 94 -6.81 -3.98 -6.03
C PHE A 94 -8.27 -3.76 -6.43
N HIS A 95 -9.14 -4.70 -6.05
CA HIS A 95 -10.58 -4.52 -6.01
C HIS A 95 -11.09 -4.71 -4.58
N TRP A 96 -12.06 -3.87 -4.19
CA TRP A 96 -12.61 -3.84 -2.83
C TRP A 96 -14.13 -3.95 -2.89
N GLN A 97 -14.71 -4.76 -2.00
CA GLN A 97 -16.14 -4.78 -1.78
C GLN A 97 -16.44 -4.37 -0.35
N LYS A 98 -17.34 -3.38 -0.20
CA LYS A 98 -17.88 -2.94 1.08
C LYS A 98 -19.32 -3.42 1.22
N ARG A 99 -19.71 -3.73 2.45
CA ARG A 99 -21.09 -3.98 2.86
C ARG A 99 -21.52 -2.87 3.79
#